data_AF-A0A4Y7U3U3-F1
#
_entry.id   AF-A0A4Y7U3U3-F1
#
_cell.length_a   1.000
_cell.length_b   1.000
_cell.length_c   1.000
_cell.angle_alpha   90.00
_cell.angle_beta   90.00
_cell.angle_gamma   90.00
#
_symmetry.space_group_name_H-M   'P 1'
#
loop_
_entity.id
_entity.type
_entity.pdbx_description
1 polymer ?
#
loop_
_entity_poly.entity_id
_entity_poly.type
_entity_poly.pdbx_seq_one_letter_code
_entity_poly.pdbx_strand_id
1 'polypeptide(L)' 'FTVTLAYELRDLPFKGNAIDPGYTATDFNHFNGPGSVESAASFIVKHTLTDENAPTGKFFSNDIEDESEESPW' A
#
# COMPACT_ATOMS: atom_id res chain seq x y z
N PHE A 1 -1.90 -13.71 1.11
CA PHE A 1 -2.61 -13.41 2.38
C PHE A 1 -3.67 -12.32 2.16
N THR A 2 -3.33 -11.14 1.63
CA THR A 2 -4.26 -10.00 1.45
C THR A 2 -5.55 -10.35 0.73
N VAL A 3 -5.49 -11.12 -0.37
CA VAL A 3 -6.68 -11.59 -1.12
C VAL A 3 -7.61 -12.44 -0.23
N THR A 4 -7.05 -13.35 0.57
CA THR A 4 -7.83 -14.21 1.49
C THR A 4 -8.51 -13.37 2.57
N LEU A 5 -7.78 -12.46 3.21
CA LEU A 5 -8.34 -11.58 4.24
C LEU A 5 -9.45 -10.68 3.66
N ALA A 6 -9.22 -10.10 2.47
CA ALA A 6 -10.22 -9.31 1.78
C ALA A 6 -11.48 -10.12 1.45
N TYR A 7 -11.32 -11.38 1.05
CA TYR A 7 -12.44 -12.30 0.80
C TYR A 7 -13.21 -12.64 2.08
N GLU A 8 -12.52 -12.87 3.20
CA GLU A 8 -13.15 -13.15 4.50
C GLU A 8 -13.96 -11.95 5.02
N LEU A 9 -13.50 -10.73 4.75
CA LEU A 9 -14.14 -9.49 5.19
C LEU A 9 -15.21 -8.95 4.22
N ARG A 10 -15.49 -9.63 3.10
CA ARG A 10 -16.32 -9.11 1.99
C ARG A 10 -17.74 -8.70 2.39
N ASP A 11 -18.30 -9.31 3.43
CA ASP A 11 -19.66 -9.05 3.93
C ASP A 11 -19.68 -7.95 5.01
N LEU A 12 -18.52 -7.34 5.31
CA LEU A 12 -18.33 -6.25 6.26
C LEU A 12 -17.90 -4.96 5.51
N PRO A 13 -18.05 -3.78 6.13
CA PRO A 13 -17.66 -2.50 5.51
C PRO A 13 -16.14 -2.26 5.53
N PHE A 14 -15.31 -3.31 5.55
CA PHE A 14 -13.85 -3.19 5.55
C PHE A 14 -13.27 -3.42 4.15
N LYS A 15 -12.31 -2.59 3.78
CA LYS A 15 -11.43 -2.77 2.61
C LYS A 15 -10.01 -2.99 3.13
N GLY A 16 -9.33 -4.03 2.63
CA GLY A 16 -8.00 -4.41 3.09
C GLY A 16 -7.04 -4.55 1.92
N ASN A 17 -5.95 -3.79 1.93
CA ASN A 17 -4.90 -3.81 0.92
C ASN A 17 -3.52 -3.95 1.60
N ALA A 18 -2.53 -4.40 0.85
CA ALA A 18 -1.12 -4.31 1.25
C ALA A 18 -0.49 -3.11 0.57
N ILE A 19 0.41 -2.42 1.26
CA ILE A 19 1.11 -1.25 0.72
C ILE A 19 2.59 -1.41 1.07
N ASP A 20 3.43 -1.33 0.06
CA ASP A 20 4.87 -1.20 0.19
C ASP A 20 5.24 0.29 0.26
N PRO A 21 5.79 0.79 1.38
CA PRO A 21 6.23 2.18 1.51
C PRO A 21 7.48 2.49 0.69
N GLY A 22 8.09 1.50 0.05
CA GLY A 22 9.38 1.61 -0.61
C GLY A 22 10.55 1.65 0.36
N TYR A 23 11.76 1.70 -0.19
CA TYR A 23 13.00 1.71 0.59
C TYR A 23 13.20 3.06 1.32
N THR A 24 12.57 3.20 2.48
CA THR A 24 12.44 4.45 3.25
C THR A 24 13.57 4.60 4.28
N ALA A 25 14.28 5.72 4.31
CA ALA A 25 15.30 6.03 5.32
C ALA A 25 14.70 6.10 6.74
N THR A 26 14.87 5.04 7.52
CA THR A 26 14.38 4.93 8.90
C THR A 26 15.44 4.29 9.78
N ASP A 27 15.24 4.32 11.09
CA ASP A 27 16.11 3.61 12.04
C ASP A 27 16.25 2.11 11.70
N PHE A 28 15.17 1.50 11.17
CA PHE A 28 15.13 0.07 10.81
C PHE A 28 16.20 -0.33 9.78
N ASN A 29 16.55 0.58 8.86
CA ASN A 29 17.59 0.35 7.85
C ASN A 29 18.80 1.28 8.01
N HIS A 30 19.02 1.81 9.22
CA HIS A 30 20.08 2.77 9.52
C HIS A 30 20.12 3.95 8.53
N PHE A 31 18.94 4.42 8.11
CA PHE A 31 18.78 5.53 7.16
C PHE A 31 19.43 5.30 5.78
N ASN A 32 19.56 4.05 5.32
CA ASN A 32 20.15 3.73 4.01
C ASN A 32 19.16 3.74 2.84
N GLY A 33 17.86 3.97 3.09
CA GLY A 33 16.86 4.09 2.04
C GLY A 33 16.97 5.40 1.26
N PRO A 34 16.74 5.44 -0.06
CA PRO A 34 16.71 6.68 -0.84
C PRO A 34 15.43 7.51 -0.60
N GLY A 35 14.33 6.89 -0.12
CA GLY A 35 13.06 7.56 0.14
C GLY A 35 12.99 8.22 1.51
N SER A 36 12.25 9.33 1.63
CA SER A 36 11.96 9.97 2.92
C SER A 36 10.72 9.38 3.60
N VAL A 37 10.63 9.53 4.93
CA VAL A 37 9.46 9.11 5.71
C VAL A 37 8.19 9.80 5.23
N GLU A 38 8.27 11.07 4.88
CA GLU A 38 7.14 11.86 4.36
C GLU A 38 6.65 11.32 3.01
N SER A 39 7.57 10.95 2.11
CA SER A 39 7.22 10.36 0.82
C SER A 39 6.51 9.01 1.00
N ALA A 40 7.04 8.16 1.87
CA ALA A 40 6.43 6.87 2.20
C ALA A 40 5.04 7.03 2.82
N ALA A 41 4.91 7.95 3.78
CA ALA A 41 3.62 8.25 4.41
C ALA A 41 2.60 8.80 3.40
N SER A 42 3.02 9.66 2.48
CA SER A 42 2.15 10.18 1.42
C SER A 42 1.65 9.06 0.51
N PHE A 43 2.49 8.08 0.17
CA PHE A 43 2.10 6.93 -0.64
C PHE A 43 1.11 6.02 0.10
N ILE A 44 1.36 5.73 1.37
CA ILE A 44 0.43 4.97 2.23
C ILE A 44 -0.94 5.67 2.30
N VAL A 45 -0.97 6.99 2.56
CA VAL A 45 -2.22 7.74 2.67
C VAL A 45 -2.98 7.77 1.34
N LYS A 46 -2.29 7.95 0.20
CA LYS A 46 -2.90 7.92 -1.14
C LYS A 46 -3.74 6.65 -1.37
N HIS A 47 -3.24 5.50 -0.93
CA HIS A 47 -3.88 4.19 -1.13
C HIS A 47 -4.72 3.69 0.06
N THR A 48 -4.83 4.49 1.12
CA THR A 48 -5.64 4.17 2.31
C THR A 48 -6.85 5.10 2.45
N LEU A 49 -6.68 6.40 2.16
CA LEU A 49 -7.73 7.41 2.30
C LEU A 49 -8.53 7.51 0.98
N THR A 50 -9.46 6.60 0.80
CA THR A 50 -10.24 6.42 -0.43
C THR A 50 -11.75 6.45 -0.17
N ASP A 51 -12.56 6.41 -1.22
CA ASP A 51 -14.03 6.30 -1.10
C ASP A 51 -14.52 4.85 -0.94
N GLU A 52 -15.83 4.64 -0.88
CA GLU A 52 -16.47 3.33 -0.70
C GLU A 52 -16.27 2.37 -1.89
N ASN A 53 -15.99 2.90 -3.08
CA ASN A 53 -15.73 2.15 -4.31
C ASN A 53 -14.27 1.73 -4.44
N ALA A 54 -13.44 2.01 -3.44
CA ALA A 54 -12.04 1.62 -3.41
C ALA A 54 -11.84 0.11 -3.56
N PRO A 55 -10.72 -0.30 -4.21
CA PRO A 55 -10.40 -1.70 -4.37
C PRO A 55 -10.00 -2.33 -3.03
N THR A 56 -10.18 -3.66 -2.95
CA THR A 56 -9.77 -4.47 -1.80
C THR A 56 -9.00 -5.70 -2.31
N GLY A 57 -8.10 -6.23 -1.49
CA GLY A 57 -7.26 -7.38 -1.86
C GLY A 57 -6.08 -7.02 -2.77
N LYS A 58 -5.72 -5.74 -2.88
CA LYS A 58 -4.65 -5.24 -3.75
C LYS A 58 -3.31 -5.15 -3.05
N PHE A 59 -2.26 -4.92 -3.86
CA PHE A 59 -0.94 -4.52 -3.39
C PHE A 59 -0.45 -3.34 -4.19
N PHE A 60 -0.08 -2.28 -3.47
CA PHE A 60 0.45 -1.07 -4.06
C PHE A 60 1.93 -0.93 -3.70
N SER A 61 2.76 -0.61 -4.69
CA SER A 61 4.19 -0.33 -4.50
C SER A 61 4.62 0.82 -5.40
N ASN A 62 5.49 1.67 -4.87
CA ASN A 62 6.10 2.77 -5.60
C ASN A 62 7.10 2.32 -6.67
N ASP A 63 7.45 1.02 -6.69
CA ASP A 63 8.30 0.42 -7.73
C ASP A 63 7.52 0.09 -9.02
N ILE A 64 6.18 0.21 -8.99
CA ILE A 64 5.33 0.06 -10.17
C ILE A 64 5.21 1.42 -10.86
N GLU A 65 5.78 1.53 -12.07
CA GLU A 65 5.84 2.79 -12.83
C GLU A 65 4.58 3.09 -13.67
N ASP A 66 3.57 2.23 -13.64
CA ASP A 66 2.30 2.52 -14.31
C ASP A 66 1.38 3.43 -13.47
N GLU A 67 0.33 3.95 -14.11
CA GLU A 67 -0.59 4.88 -13.46
C GLU A 67 -1.36 4.28 -12.26
N SER A 68 -1.45 2.95 -12.18
CA SER A 68 -2.20 2.26 -11.14
C SER A 68 -1.40 2.05 -9.86
N GLU A 69 -0.07 1.98 -9.99
CA GLU A 69 0.86 1.62 -8.90
C GLU A 69 0.52 0.25 -8.26
N GLU A 70 -0.32 -0.55 -8.93
CA GLU A 70 -0.78 -1.86 -8.48
C GLU A 70 0.22 -2.93 -8.92
N SER A 71 0.79 -3.64 -7.96
CA SER A 71 1.66 -4.76 -8.24
C SER A 71 0.85 -5.96 -8.73
N PRO A 72 1.26 -6.63 -9.83
CA PRO A 72 0.45 -7.67 -10.46
C PRO A 72 0.31 -8.99 -9.67
N TRP A 73 1.11 -9.21 -8.61
CA TRP A 73 1.28 -10.47 -7.85
C TRP A 73 1.58 -11.73 -8.68
#